data_AF-A0A2J8TN86-F1
#
_entry.id   AF-A0A2J8TN86-F1
#
_cell.length_a   1.000
_cell.length_b   1.000
_cell.length_c   1.000
_cell.angle_alpha   90.00
_cell.angle_beta   90.00
_cell.angle_gamma   90.00
#
_symmetry.space_group_name_H-M   'P 1'
#
loop_
_entity.id
_entity.type
_entity.pdbx_description
1 polymer ?
#
loop_
_entity_poly.entity_id
_entity_poly.type
_entity_poly.pdbx_seq_one_letter_code
_entity_poly.pdbx_strand_id
1 'polypeptide(L)' 'GVCAEKQDGYDSLQRDQAVCISTNGAVFVNGKEMTNQLPAVTSGSTVTFDIEAVTLGTTSNNEGGHFKLR' A
#
# COMPACT_ATOMS: atom_id res chain seq x y z
N GLY A 1 6.68 -2.32 -3.96
CA GLY A 1 5.68 -1.89 -2.95
C GLY A 1 6.27 -0.77 -2.13
N VAL A 2 5.48 -0.20 -1.24
CA VAL A 2 5.84 0.90 -0.34
C VAL A 2 5.44 0.53 1.09
N CYS A 3 6.21 0.99 2.08
CA CYS A 3 5.88 0.79 3.50
C CYS A 3 6.36 1.97 4.33
N ALA A 4 5.72 2.20 5.47
CA ALA A 4 6.08 3.31 6.36
C ALA A 4 7.47 3.13 6.98
N GLU A 5 7.81 1.91 7.39
CA GLU A 5 9.06 1.60 8.07
C GLU A 5 9.69 0.30 7.54
N LYS A 6 11.01 0.24 7.60
CA LYS A 6 11.76 -1.00 7.42
C LYS A 6 11.58 -1.85 8.68
N GLN A 7 11.01 -3.03 8.51
CA GLN A 7 10.82 -4.01 9.57
C GLN A 7 11.43 -5.33 9.11
N ASP A 8 12.32 -5.88 9.94
CA ASP A 8 12.91 -7.20 9.71
C ASP A 8 11.97 -8.30 10.22
N GLY A 9 12.08 -9.52 9.69
CA GLY A 9 11.28 -10.68 10.13
C GLY A 9 9.98 -10.94 9.38
N TYR A 10 9.66 -10.14 8.35
CA TYR A 10 8.56 -10.42 7.42
C TYR A 10 9.09 -10.96 6.09
N ASP A 11 8.42 -11.97 5.55
CA ASP A 11 8.78 -12.56 4.25
C ASP A 11 8.43 -11.64 3.06
N SER A 12 7.50 -10.69 3.26
CA SER A 12 7.04 -9.78 2.20
C SER A 12 6.45 -8.47 2.74
N LEU A 13 6.07 -7.58 1.82
CA LEU A 13 5.31 -6.35 2.11
C LEU A 13 3.80 -6.59 2.23
N GLN A 14 3.32 -7.84 2.18
CA GLN A 14 1.92 -8.19 2.44
C GLN A 14 1.67 -8.18 3.96
N ARG A 15 1.81 -7.00 4.58
CA ARG A 15 1.76 -6.79 6.03
C ARG A 15 1.17 -5.42 6.36
N ASP A 16 0.95 -5.18 7.65
CA ASP A 16 0.47 -3.89 8.12
C ASP A 16 1.44 -2.73 7.77
N GLN A 17 0.86 -1.53 7.58
CA GLN A 17 1.55 -0.29 7.18
C GLN A 17 2.36 -0.40 5.88
N ALA A 18 1.85 -1.18 4.93
CA ALA A 18 2.46 -1.38 3.62
C ALA A 18 1.40 -1.51 2.51
N VAL A 19 1.78 -1.08 1.31
CA VAL A 19 1.02 -1.30 0.07
C VAL A 19 1.92 -2.01 -0.92
N CYS A 20 1.47 -3.13 -1.46
CA CYS A 20 2.26 -3.88 -2.44
C CYS A 20 1.41 -4.60 -3.47
N ILE A 21 2.08 -5.05 -4.53
CA ILE A 21 1.51 -5.80 -5.64
C ILE A 21 2.33 -7.08 -5.76
N SER A 22 1.66 -8.23 -5.84
CA SER A 22 2.26 -9.53 -6.10
C SER A 22 2.45 -9.75 -7.61
N THR A 23 3.30 -10.70 -7.99
CA THR A 23 3.58 -11.00 -9.40
C THR A 23 2.36 -11.50 -10.17
N ASN A 24 1.37 -12.07 -9.49
CA ASN A 24 0.09 -12.47 -10.08
C ASN A 24 -0.90 -11.30 -10.28
N GLY A 25 -0.55 -10.07 -9.88
CA GLY A 25 -1.41 -8.89 -9.99
C GLY A 25 -2.30 -8.62 -8.77
N ALA A 26 -2.24 -9.46 -7.73
CA ALA A 26 -2.97 -9.22 -6.47
C ALA A 26 -2.40 -7.99 -5.74
N VAL A 27 -3.28 -7.11 -5.27
CA VAL A 27 -2.94 -5.86 -4.57
C VAL A 27 -3.25 -5.99 -3.09
N PHE A 28 -2.31 -5.61 -2.23
CA PHE A 28 -2.45 -5.68 -0.78
C PHE A 28 -2.32 -4.29 -0.17
N VAL A 29 -3.23 -3.94 0.75
CA VAL A 29 -3.21 -2.70 1.54
C VAL A 29 -3.28 -3.08 3.01
N ASN A 30 -2.26 -2.70 3.78
CA ASN A 30 -2.08 -3.12 5.18
C ASN A 30 -2.25 -4.65 5.37
N GLY A 31 -1.64 -5.42 4.46
CA GLY A 31 -1.65 -6.88 4.47
C GLY A 31 -2.97 -7.52 4.03
N LYS A 32 -4.01 -6.73 3.74
CA LYS A 32 -5.28 -7.25 3.23
C LYS A 32 -5.33 -7.19 1.71
N GLU A 33 -5.64 -8.33 1.09
CA GLU A 33 -5.84 -8.42 -0.35
C GLU A 33 -7.11 -7.65 -0.78
N MET A 34 -6.97 -6.86 -1.84
CA MET A 34 -8.06 -6.17 -2.51
C MET A 34 -8.72 -7.10 -3.54
N THR A 35 -10.04 -6.97 -3.72
CA THR A 35 -10.77 -7.77 -4.73
C THR A 35 -10.41 -7.39 -6.16
N ASN A 36 -10.09 -6.11 -6.38
CA ASN A 36 -9.65 -5.62 -7.67
C ASN A 36 -8.18 -5.97 -7.86
N GLN A 37 -7.88 -6.69 -8.93
CA GLN A 37 -6.54 -7.10 -9.29
C GLN A 37 -6.06 -6.36 -10.56
N LEU A 38 -4.75 -6.29 -10.70
CA LEU A 38 -4.08 -5.85 -11.92
C LEU A 38 -3.74 -7.08 -12.80
N PRO A 39 -3.36 -6.89 -14.07
CA PRO A 39 -2.77 -7.96 -14.86
C PRO A 39 -1.51 -8.52 -14.18
N ALA A 40 -1.28 -9.83 -14.35
CA ALA A 40 -0.06 -10.47 -13.86
C ALA A 40 1.19 -9.83 -14.52
N VAL A 41 2.22 -9.64 -13.71
CA VAL A 41 3.46 -8.98 -14.12
C VAL A 41 4.32 -9.94 -14.94
N THR A 42 4.74 -9.51 -16.12
CA THR A 42 5.64 -10.24 -17.02
C THR A 42 6.86 -9.40 -17.36
N SER A 43 7.88 -10.00 -17.99
CA SER A 43 9.05 -9.25 -18.47
C SER A 43 8.63 -8.10 -19.39
N GLY A 44 9.08 -6.88 -19.07
CA GLY A 44 8.69 -5.65 -19.77
C GLY A 44 7.50 -4.91 -19.16
N SER A 45 6.80 -5.51 -18.18
CA SER A 45 5.79 -4.80 -17.40
C SER A 45 6.42 -3.72 -16.53
N THR A 46 5.71 -2.60 -16.38
CA THR A 46 6.07 -1.53 -15.46
C THR A 46 4.95 -1.36 -14.44
N VAL A 47 5.32 -1.24 -13.15
CA VAL A 47 4.39 -1.00 -12.04
C VAL A 47 4.77 0.32 -11.39
N THR A 48 3.83 1.25 -11.34
CA THR A 48 4.03 2.59 -10.77
C THR A 48 3.20 2.76 -9.51
N PHE A 49 3.75 3.46 -8.51
CA PHE A 49 3.05 3.85 -7.29
C PHE A 49 3.01 5.37 -7.27
N ASP A 50 1.81 5.93 -7.29
CA ASP A 50 1.57 7.35 -7.11
C ASP A 50 0.74 7.51 -5.83
N ILE A 51 1.18 8.39 -4.94
CA ILE A 51 0.67 8.45 -3.56
C ILE A 51 0.51 9.91 -3.17
N GLU A 52 -0.71 10.28 -2.80
CA GLU A 52 -1.02 11.64 -2.39
C GLU A 52 -1.74 11.68 -1.05
N ALA A 53 -1.41 12.68 -0.23
CA ALA A 53 -2.13 12.92 1.01
C ALA A 53 -3.50 13.54 0.71
N VAL A 54 -4.56 12.90 1.22
CA VAL A 54 -5.92 13.44 1.09
C VAL A 54 -6.14 14.46 2.20
N THR A 55 -6.26 15.73 1.83
CA THR A 55 -6.67 16.78 2.77
C THR A 55 -8.18 16.70 2.98
N LEU A 56 -8.61 15.97 4.01
CA LEU A 56 -9.99 16.07 4.48
C LEU A 56 -10.10 17.37 5.30
N GLY A 57 -11.08 18.22 4.96
CA GLY A 57 -11.32 19.47 5.68
C GLY A 57 -11.39 19.24 7.19
N THR A 58 -10.56 19.97 7.93
CA THR A 58 -10.40 20.01 9.41
C THR A 58 -11.07 18.87 10.19
N THR A 59 -10.54 17.65 10.10
CA THR A 59 -10.78 16.65 11.15
C THR A 59 -9.89 16.99 12.34
N SER A 60 -10.54 17.46 13.40
CA SER A 60 -9.97 17.78 14.71
C SER A 60 -8.95 16.73 15.16
N ASN A 61 -7.71 17.20 15.37
CA ASN A 61 -6.64 16.52 16.08
C ASN A 61 -7.14 16.00 17.42
N ASN A 62 -7.24 14.68 17.58
CA ASN A 62 -6.80 14.02 18.80
C ASN A 62 -6.65 12.51 18.53
N GLU A 63 -5.52 11.98 18.98
CA GLU A 63 -5.14 10.55 18.99
C GLU A 63 -4.55 9.99 17.68
N GLY A 64 -3.23 10.17 17.50
CA GLY A 64 -2.39 9.22 16.76
C GLY A 64 -2.40 9.31 15.23
N GLY A 65 -2.03 10.46 14.65
CA GLY A 65 -1.30 10.57 13.37
C GLY A 65 -1.75 9.71 12.17
N HIS A 66 -3.04 9.42 12.01
CA HIS A 66 -3.51 8.58 10.91
C HIS A 66 -3.75 9.42 9.65
N PHE A 67 -2.74 9.49 8.77
CA PHE A 67 -2.87 10.16 7.48
C PHE A 67 -3.61 9.27 6.48
N LYS A 68 -4.61 9.83 5.81
CA LYS A 68 -5.28 9.14 4.70
C LYS A 68 -4.57 9.45 3.40
N LEU A 69 -4.07 8.41 2.74
CA LEU A 69 -3.45 8.49 1.43
C LEU A 69 -4.43 7.98 0.36
N ARG A 70 -4.30 8.50 -0.86
CA ARG A 70 -4.96 7.99 -2.06
C ARG A 70 -3.91 7.48 -3.04
#